data_AF-A0A812L4X0-F1
#
_entry.id   AF-A0A812L4X0-F1
#
_cell.length_a   1.000
_cell.length_b   1.000
_cell.length_c   1.000
_cell.angle_alpha   90.00
_cell.angle_beta   90.00
_cell.angle_gamma   90.00
#
_symmetry.space_group_name_H-M   'P 1'
#
loop_
_entity.id
_entity.type
_entity.pdbx_description
1 polymer ?
#
loop_
_entity_poly.entity_id
_entity_poly.type
_entity_poly.pdbx_seq_one_letter_code
_entity_poly.pdbx_strand_id
1 'polypeptide(L)'
;MQKGDSSDANWLLPHFHVEFDKGLATGLAKLVFQSWGLGHRLWRWCWAGHMLRAVLPNLQYRGYGGAGNAEEFTQGFVRFADLSYPMDMAVSDWVISLEVGEHIPHEAEKEVVANLHARG
;
A
#
# COMPACT_ATOMS: atom_id res chain seq x y z
N MET A 1 19.76 -8.16 2.32
CA MET A 1 19.06 -6.88 2.08
C MET A 1 19.88 -6.10 1.09
N GLN A 2 19.29 -5.63 -0.01
CA GLN A 2 19.98 -4.87 -1.05
C GLN A 2 19.17 -3.62 -1.41
N LYS A 3 19.87 -2.57 -1.86
CA LYS A 3 19.24 -1.40 -2.47
C LYS A 3 18.93 -1.79 -3.92
N GLY A 4 17.67 -2.00 -4.24
CA GLY A 4 17.25 -2.27 -5.63
C GLY A 4 17.04 -0.97 -6.38
N ASP A 5 17.08 -1.01 -7.71
CA ASP A 5 16.75 0.16 -8.57
C ASP A 5 15.31 0.66 -8.36
N SER A 6 14.47 -0.18 -7.74
CA SER A 6 13.07 0.05 -7.39
C SER A 6 12.85 0.36 -5.90
N SER A 7 13.91 0.49 -5.09
CA SER A 7 13.82 0.76 -3.65
C SER A 7 13.96 2.25 -3.37
N ASP A 8 13.12 2.78 -2.47
CA ASP A 8 13.39 4.10 -1.92
C ASP A 8 14.64 4.04 -1.02
N ALA A 9 15.37 5.15 -0.88
CA ALA A 9 16.65 5.15 -0.18
C ALA A 9 16.57 4.74 1.30
N ASN A 10 15.38 4.73 1.90
CA ASN A 10 15.18 4.55 3.33
C ASN A 10 14.77 3.12 3.73
N TRP A 11 14.45 2.24 2.78
CA TRP A 11 13.98 0.90 3.08
C TRP A 11 14.67 -0.14 2.19
N LEU A 12 15.27 -1.15 2.82
CA LEU A 12 16.01 -2.19 2.12
C LEU A 12 15.07 -3.28 1.61
N LEU A 13 15.32 -3.77 0.40
CA LEU A 13 14.55 -4.89 -0.15
C LEU A 13 15.10 -6.23 0.38
N PRO A 14 14.22 -7.19 0.72
CA PRO A 14 14.59 -8.58 0.99
C PRO A 14 15.33 -9.22 -0.18
N HIS A 15 16.16 -10.23 0.09
CA HIS A 15 16.97 -10.89 -0.94
C HIS A 15 16.12 -11.53 -2.06
N PHE A 16 14.94 -12.05 -1.71
CA PHE A 16 13.99 -12.66 -2.64
C PHE A 16 12.80 -11.74 -2.95
N HIS A 17 12.99 -10.42 -2.90
CA HIS A 17 11.95 -9.47 -3.26
C HIS A 17 11.57 -9.64 -4.74
N VAL A 18 10.32 -9.98 -4.98
CA VAL A 18 9.75 -9.96 -6.33
C VAL A 18 9.35 -8.53 -6.63
N GLU A 19 9.96 -7.93 -7.65
CA GLU A 19 9.59 -6.59 -8.08
C GLU A 19 8.15 -6.57 -8.58
N PHE A 20 7.41 -5.53 -8.20
CA PHE A 20 6.08 -5.31 -8.75
C PHE A 20 6.16 -4.97 -10.24
N ASP A 21 5.09 -5.24 -11.00
CA ASP A 21 5.09 -4.97 -12.45
C ASP A 21 5.20 -3.47 -12.74
N LYS A 22 6.18 -3.10 -13.56
CA LYS A 22 6.49 -1.70 -13.90
C LYS A 22 5.35 -1.02 -14.67
N GLY A 23 4.66 -1.77 -15.53
CA GLY A 23 3.52 -1.28 -16.30
C GLY A 23 2.34 -0.94 -15.40
N LEU A 24 1.99 -1.85 -14.49
CA LEU A 24 0.92 -1.65 -13.50
C LEU A 24 1.26 -0.49 -12.56
N ALA A 25 2.50 -0.41 -12.07
CA ALA A 25 2.91 0.71 -11.22
C ALA A 25 2.86 2.06 -11.95
N THR A 26 3.31 2.11 -13.21
CA THR A 26 3.23 3.33 -14.03
C THR A 26 1.77 3.71 -14.29
N GLY A 27 0.91 2.74 -14.57
CA GLY A 27 -0.53 2.95 -14.77
C GLY A 27 -1.21 3.50 -13.51
N LEU A 28 -0.93 2.90 -12.36
CA LEU A 28 -1.45 3.37 -11.06
C LEU A 28 -0.92 4.75 -10.70
N ALA A 29 0.38 5.00 -10.88
CA ALA A 29 0.96 6.32 -10.68
C ALA A 29 0.28 7.35 -11.58
N LYS A 30 0.04 7.04 -12.86
CA LYS A 30 -0.73 7.92 -13.75
C LYS A 30 -2.16 8.13 -13.28
N LEU A 31 -2.86 7.12 -12.79
CA LEU A 31 -4.24 7.28 -12.29
C LEU A 31 -4.30 8.20 -11.06
N VAL A 32 -3.33 8.04 -10.16
CA VAL A 32 -3.18 8.92 -8.98
C VAL A 32 -2.74 10.34 -9.38
N PHE A 33 -1.93 10.50 -10.43
CA PHE A 33 -1.36 11.80 -10.85
C PHE A 33 -2.20 12.59 -11.84
N GLN A 34 -2.88 11.91 -12.77
CA GLN A 34 -3.78 12.54 -13.73
C GLN A 34 -5.00 13.15 -13.05
N SER A 35 -5.34 12.64 -11.86
CA SER A 35 -6.42 13.19 -11.09
C SER A 35 -6.02 14.48 -10.37
N TRP A 36 -4.83 14.63 -9.75
CA TRP A 36 -4.48 15.84 -8.96
C TRP A 36 -2.97 16.17 -8.86
N GLY A 37 -2.67 17.47 -8.71
CA GLY A 37 -1.31 18.03 -8.51
C GLY A 37 -0.63 17.66 -7.18
N LEU A 38 0.68 17.91 -7.11
CA LEU A 38 1.62 17.47 -6.05
C LEU A 38 1.19 17.91 -4.62
N GLY A 39 1.00 16.96 -3.68
CA GLY A 39 0.91 17.30 -2.25
C GLY A 39 0.29 16.32 -1.24
N HIS A 40 -0.17 15.13 -1.63
CA HIS A 40 -1.22 14.42 -0.86
C HIS A 40 -0.87 13.00 -0.37
N ARG A 41 -1.56 12.56 0.70
CA ARG A 41 -1.39 11.32 1.48
C ARG A 41 -2.10 10.15 0.81
N LEU A 42 -1.34 9.14 0.39
CA LEU A 42 -1.87 7.90 -0.18
C LEU A 42 -1.79 6.76 0.84
N TRP A 43 -2.90 6.06 0.98
CA TRP A 43 -2.99 4.83 1.76
C TRP A 43 -3.13 3.67 0.82
N ARG A 44 -2.35 2.61 1.06
CA ARG A 44 -2.32 1.50 0.12
C ARG A 44 -2.14 0.16 0.82
N TRP A 45 -2.84 -0.81 0.30
CA TRP A 45 -2.80 -2.20 0.73
C TRP A 45 -2.04 -3.03 -0.28
N CYS A 46 -0.70 -2.93 -0.29
CA CYS A 46 0.16 -3.90 -0.97
C CYS A 46 1.65 -3.61 -0.77
N TRP A 47 2.45 -4.60 -1.16
CA TRP A 47 3.91 -4.60 -1.19
C TRP A 47 4.55 -3.65 -2.23
N ALA A 48 3.76 -2.99 -3.08
CA ALA A 48 4.27 -2.17 -4.18
C ALA A 48 4.57 -0.71 -3.80
N GLY A 49 4.70 -0.41 -2.50
CA GLY A 49 5.02 0.91 -2.00
C GLY A 49 6.38 1.44 -2.49
N HIS A 50 7.40 0.58 -2.56
CA HIS A 50 8.75 1.01 -2.95
C HIS A 50 8.78 1.57 -4.36
N MET A 51 8.17 0.88 -5.33
CA MET A 51 8.17 1.34 -6.71
C MET A 51 7.31 2.60 -6.91
N LEU A 52 6.16 2.73 -6.22
CA LEU A 52 5.41 3.99 -6.28
C LEU A 52 6.23 5.16 -5.74
N ARG A 53 6.95 4.98 -4.63
CA ARG A 53 7.84 6.03 -4.09
C ARG A 53 9.05 6.29 -4.99
N ALA A 54 9.51 5.31 -5.75
CA ALA A 54 10.55 5.51 -6.77
C ALA A 54 10.06 6.42 -7.92
N VAL A 55 8.82 6.23 -8.37
CA VAL A 55 8.19 7.09 -9.40
C VAL A 55 7.76 8.44 -8.80
N LEU A 56 7.37 8.46 -7.53
CA LEU A 56 6.75 9.58 -6.83
C LEU A 56 7.46 9.86 -5.49
N PRO A 57 8.63 10.51 -5.51
CA PRO A 57 9.48 10.63 -4.31
C PRO A 57 8.81 11.37 -3.14
N ASN A 58 7.89 12.29 -3.45
CA ASN A 58 7.16 13.09 -2.46
C ASN A 58 5.87 12.43 -1.93
N LEU A 59 5.58 11.20 -2.36
CA LEU A 59 4.40 10.47 -1.92
C LEU A 59 4.50 10.14 -0.42
N GLN A 60 3.54 10.65 0.36
CA GLN A 60 3.35 10.17 1.72
C GLN A 60 2.62 8.83 1.65
N TYR A 61 3.34 7.77 2.01
CA TYR A 61 2.90 6.38 1.87
C TYR A 61 2.61 5.75 3.23
N ARG A 62 1.48 5.05 3.34
CA ARG A 62 1.20 4.10 4.42
C ARG A 62 0.77 2.78 3.82
N GLY A 63 1.61 1.76 4.02
CA GLY A 63 1.39 0.40 3.56
C GLY A 63 0.74 -0.45 4.63
N TYR A 64 -0.22 -1.28 4.24
CA TYR A 64 -0.83 -2.28 5.11
C TYR A 64 -0.93 -3.64 4.42
N GLY A 65 -0.90 -4.72 5.21
CA GLY A 65 -1.06 -6.09 4.73
C GLY A 65 -1.53 -7.06 5.81
N GLY A 66 -2.26 -8.10 5.41
CA GLY A 66 -2.81 -9.11 6.32
C GLY A 66 -1.84 -10.22 6.74
N ALA A 67 -0.59 -10.22 6.23
CA ALA A 67 0.41 -11.18 6.66
C ALA A 67 0.97 -10.76 8.04
N GLY A 68 0.81 -11.61 9.06
CA GLY A 68 1.16 -11.29 10.46
C GLY A 68 2.63 -10.93 10.70
N ASN A 69 3.54 -11.34 9.82
CA ASN A 69 4.96 -11.02 9.88
C ASN A 69 5.39 -9.86 8.95
N ALA A 70 4.48 -9.27 8.18
CA ALA A 70 4.82 -8.24 7.20
C ALA A 70 5.47 -7.01 7.83
N GLU A 71 4.99 -6.62 9.01
CA GLU A 71 5.51 -5.44 9.71
C GLU A 71 6.94 -5.63 10.20
N GLU A 72 7.23 -6.75 10.84
CA GLU A 72 8.59 -7.10 11.26
C GLU A 72 9.52 -7.23 10.04
N PHE A 73 9.07 -7.97 9.02
CA PHE A 73 9.88 -8.27 7.84
C PHE A 73 10.22 -7.02 7.02
N THR A 74 9.30 -6.05 6.97
CA THR A 74 9.50 -4.78 6.26
C THR A 74 9.96 -3.64 7.16
N GLN A 75 10.27 -3.94 8.42
CA GLN A 75 10.69 -2.97 9.44
C GLN A 75 9.70 -1.80 9.62
N GLY A 76 8.41 -2.06 9.40
CA GLY A 76 7.34 -1.06 9.52
C GLY A 76 7.00 -0.30 8.23
N PHE A 77 7.62 -0.64 7.09
CA PHE A 77 7.22 -0.08 5.79
C PHE A 77 5.79 -0.50 5.39
N VAL A 78 5.43 -1.75 5.66
CA VAL A 78 4.06 -2.28 5.58
C VAL A 78 3.65 -2.66 7.01
N ARG A 79 2.51 -2.15 7.50
CA ARG A 79 1.99 -2.50 8.82
C ARG A 79 1.02 -3.66 8.72
N PHE A 80 0.89 -4.42 9.81
CA PHE A 80 -0.15 -5.43 9.88
C PHE A 80 -1.53 -4.76 9.99
N ALA A 81 -2.50 -5.27 9.24
CA ALA A 81 -3.91 -4.94 9.44
C ALA A 81 -4.81 -6.05 8.90
N ASP A 82 -5.84 -6.36 9.68
CA ASP A 82 -6.92 -7.27 9.29
C ASP A 82 -8.17 -6.45 8.98
N LEU A 83 -8.50 -6.37 7.68
CA LEU A 83 -9.63 -5.60 7.19
C LEU A 83 -10.99 -6.27 7.46
N SER A 84 -10.99 -7.49 7.96
CA SER A 84 -12.21 -8.21 8.34
C SER A 84 -12.80 -7.70 9.64
N TYR A 85 -12.05 -6.86 10.38
CA TYR A 85 -12.47 -6.25 11.64
C TYR A 85 -12.48 -4.72 11.53
N PRO A 86 -13.23 -4.03 12.41
CA PRO A 86 -13.16 -2.58 12.52
C PRO A 86 -11.75 -2.09 12.83
N MET A 87 -11.22 -1.22 11.98
CA MET A 87 -9.90 -0.63 12.13
C MET A 87 -9.98 0.89 12.24
N ASP A 88 -9.24 1.48 13.18
CA ASP A 88 -9.03 2.93 13.24
C ASP A 88 -7.87 3.31 12.31
N MET A 89 -8.24 3.67 11.09
CA MET A 89 -7.31 4.06 10.05
C MET A 89 -7.35 5.57 9.88
N ALA A 90 -6.17 6.20 9.89
CA ALA A 90 -6.14 7.63 9.61
C ALA A 90 -6.55 7.93 8.17
N VAL A 91 -7.00 9.17 7.96
CA VAL A 91 -7.61 9.61 6.71
C VAL A 91 -6.56 9.75 5.60
N SER A 92 -6.95 9.35 4.40
CA SER A 92 -6.22 9.45 3.13
C SER A 92 -6.84 10.48 2.23
N ASP A 93 -6.06 11.01 1.30
CA ASP A 93 -6.64 11.59 0.08
C ASP A 93 -7.07 10.48 -0.91
N TRP A 94 -6.34 9.35 -0.93
CA TRP A 94 -6.64 8.20 -1.77
C TRP A 94 -6.36 6.86 -1.08
N VAL A 95 -7.16 5.86 -1.41
CA VAL A 95 -6.98 4.48 -0.97
C VAL A 95 -6.87 3.57 -2.20
N ILE A 96 -5.81 2.75 -2.25
CA ILE A 96 -5.68 1.70 -3.27
C ILE A 96 -5.72 0.33 -2.57
N SER A 97 -6.65 -0.51 -3.00
CA SER A 97 -6.78 -1.91 -2.59
C SER A 97 -6.59 -2.80 -3.83
N LEU A 98 -5.58 -3.66 -3.84
CA LEU A 98 -5.28 -4.58 -4.95
C LEU A 98 -5.17 -6.00 -4.43
N GLU A 99 -5.88 -6.93 -5.06
CA GLU A 99 -5.82 -8.36 -4.69
C GLU A 99 -6.01 -8.53 -3.16
N VAL A 100 -7.01 -7.85 -2.60
CA VAL A 100 -7.38 -7.92 -1.17
C VAL A 100 -8.76 -8.54 -1.03
N GLY A 101 -9.72 -8.11 -1.84
CA GLY A 101 -11.11 -8.49 -1.70
C GLY A 101 -11.35 -9.99 -1.84
N GLU A 102 -10.59 -10.68 -2.70
CA GLU A 102 -10.70 -12.12 -2.92
C GLU A 102 -10.21 -12.96 -1.73
N HIS A 103 -9.48 -12.36 -0.80
CA HIS A 103 -9.01 -13.01 0.42
C HIS A 103 -9.92 -12.80 1.62
N ILE A 104 -10.94 -11.96 1.50
CA ILE A 104 -11.84 -11.61 2.61
C ILE A 104 -13.09 -12.51 2.56
N PRO A 105 -13.51 -13.08 3.71
CA PRO A 105 -14.78 -13.80 3.79
C PRO A 105 -15.96 -12.91 3.37
N HIS A 106 -16.95 -13.48 2.69
CA HIS A 106 -18.10 -12.74 2.16
C HIS A 106 -18.82 -11.91 3.24
N GLU A 107 -18.97 -12.47 4.44
CA GLU A 107 -19.58 -11.84 5.60
C GLU A 107 -18.86 -10.57 6.08
N ALA A 108 -17.58 -10.41 5.74
CA ALA A 108 -16.72 -9.31 6.15
C ALA A 108 -16.51 -8.24 5.05
N GLU A 109 -17.05 -8.43 3.84
CA GLU A 109 -16.90 -7.47 2.73
C GLU A 109 -17.35 -6.05 3.11
N LYS A 110 -18.45 -5.94 3.87
CA LYS A 110 -18.96 -4.64 4.35
C LYS A 110 -17.97 -3.95 5.27
N GLU A 111 -17.26 -4.71 6.09
CA GLU A 111 -16.26 -4.20 7.01
C GLU A 111 -15.05 -3.66 6.26
N VAL A 112 -14.61 -4.37 5.22
CA VAL A 112 -13.56 -3.88 4.31
C VAL A 112 -13.95 -2.53 3.72
N VAL A 113 -15.15 -2.42 3.14
CA VAL A 113 -15.60 -1.16 2.54
C VAL A 113 -15.65 -0.04 3.58
N ALA A 114 -16.14 -0.32 4.80
CA ALA A 114 -16.16 0.65 5.88
C ALA A 114 -14.76 1.14 6.28
N ASN A 115 -13.80 0.21 6.37
CA ASN A 115 -12.40 0.53 6.66
C ASN A 115 -11.75 1.37 5.54
N LEU A 116 -12.02 1.05 4.27
CA LEU A 116 -11.44 1.76 3.11
C LEU A 116 -12.06 3.14 2.87
N HIS A 117 -13.36 3.31 3.15
CA HIS A 117 -14.06 4.58 3.00
C HIS A 117 -13.67 5.60 4.10
N ALA A 118 -12.90 5.14 5.10
CA ALA A 118 -12.79 5.72 6.44
C ALA A 118 -14.14 5.66 7.17
N ARG A 119 -14.15 5.04 8.35
CA ARG A 119 -15.28 5.12 9.28
C ARG A 119 -15.42 6.59 9.72
N GLY A 120 -16.32 7.32 9.07
CA GLY A 120 -16.68 8.70 9.41
C GLY A 120 -17.52 8.80 10.67
#